data_AF-A0A160NT27-F1
#
_entry.id   AF-A0A160NT27-F1
#
_cell.length_a   1.000
_cell.length_b   1.000
_cell.length_c   1.000
_cell.angle_alpha   90.00
_cell.angle_beta   90.00
_cell.angle_gamma   90.00
#
_symmetry.space_group_name_H-M   'P 1'
#
loop_
_entity.id
_entity.type
_entity.pdbx_description
1 polymer ?
#
loop_
_entity_poly.entity_id
_entity_poly.type
_entity_poly.pdbx_seq_one_letter_code
_entity_poly.pdbx_strand_id
1 'polypeptide(L)'
;MARRISRGLIAAATAAVALIAPAGAATAAGPAPAAPAATGPQARIFMVNPVQATGDQTLTDAKDAADAVPASAYALAELRNLDGSGTLTGRWASVKSETGPAAKLAAAGSYNRSDDQFEQVMAYFWVNEAQEYLQGLGFGSDLPGANDRPQAIRINQWGADNSFFTDKKNEIRFGKGGVDDAEDAEVIVHEYGHAVHNAQVPGFGTSPEAGAIGEAFGDYLAVEVGAHAAGRYGWAVKTEAACVADWDSTPYSGTPHCLRRLDGTKVYADRVGEVHADGEIWSRALWDIRGALGARTADRIIVNAQFGFAPGTSFEDAARQTVTTAQRMYGTSAADAVRTAFRARQIPGI
;
A
#
# COMPACT_ATOMS: atom_id res chain seq x y z
N MET A 1 -51.43 -42.01 -46.54
CA MET A 1 -50.05 -42.45 -46.26
C MET A 1 -49.23 -41.21 -45.93
N ALA A 2 -48.87 -41.01 -44.66
CA ALA A 2 -47.90 -39.99 -44.24
C ALA A 2 -47.14 -40.55 -43.03
N ARG A 3 -45.84 -40.72 -43.19
CA ARG A 3 -44.93 -41.36 -42.21
C ARG A 3 -44.67 -40.44 -41.03
N ARG A 4 -44.79 -40.98 -39.81
CA ARG A 4 -44.24 -40.41 -38.57
C ARG A 4 -42.71 -40.49 -38.61
N ILE A 5 -42.04 -39.40 -38.21
CA ILE A 5 -40.61 -39.39 -37.88
C ILE A 5 -40.47 -39.06 -36.40
N SER A 6 -39.72 -39.90 -35.69
CA SER A 6 -39.43 -39.85 -34.26
C SER A 6 -38.41 -38.77 -33.91
N ARG A 7 -38.61 -38.16 -32.74
CA ARG A 7 -37.67 -37.27 -32.07
C ARG A 7 -36.40 -38.02 -31.65
N GLY A 8 -35.23 -37.52 -32.05
CA GLY A 8 -33.92 -37.92 -31.52
C GLY A 8 -33.29 -36.74 -30.76
N LEU A 9 -32.81 -37.01 -29.55
CA LEU A 9 -32.14 -36.07 -28.65
C LEU A 9 -30.63 -36.00 -28.95
N ILE A 10 -30.14 -34.76 -29.07
CA ILE A 10 -28.90 -34.15 -28.51
C ILE A 10 -27.57 -34.92 -28.58
N ALA A 11 -26.59 -34.32 -29.25
CA ALA A 11 -25.22 -34.16 -28.75
C ALA A 11 -24.53 -32.97 -29.46
N ALA A 12 -24.48 -31.81 -28.81
CA ALA A 12 -23.65 -30.68 -29.25
C ALA A 12 -22.26 -30.84 -28.61
N ALA A 13 -21.25 -31.05 -29.43
CA ALA A 13 -19.86 -31.12 -28.99
C ALA A 13 -19.34 -29.69 -28.76
N THR A 14 -19.09 -29.33 -27.50
CA THR A 14 -18.33 -28.13 -27.12
C THR A 14 -16.84 -28.44 -27.16
N ALA A 15 -16.11 -27.76 -28.06
CA ALA A 15 -14.66 -27.78 -28.10
C ALA A 15 -14.11 -26.96 -26.91
N ALA A 16 -13.47 -27.63 -25.96
CA ALA A 16 -12.72 -26.98 -24.88
C ALA A 16 -11.36 -26.52 -25.43
N VAL A 17 -11.19 -25.21 -25.60
CA VAL A 17 -9.87 -24.59 -25.80
C VAL A 17 -9.24 -24.42 -24.42
N ALA A 18 -8.20 -25.20 -24.14
CA ALA A 18 -7.40 -25.05 -22.93
C ALA A 18 -6.55 -23.77 -23.03
N LEU A 19 -6.97 -22.72 -22.33
CA LEU A 19 -6.14 -21.55 -22.04
C LEU A 19 -5.13 -21.96 -20.96
N ILE A 20 -3.88 -22.20 -21.36
CA ILE A 20 -2.76 -22.33 -20.44
C ILE A 20 -2.38 -20.91 -19.99
N ALA A 21 -2.86 -20.50 -18.81
CA ALA A 21 -2.32 -19.35 -18.11
C ALA A 21 -0.91 -19.70 -17.62
N PRO A 22 0.12 -18.89 -17.87
CA PRO A 22 1.40 -19.10 -17.21
C PRO A 22 1.21 -18.78 -15.72
N ALA A 23 1.29 -19.80 -14.88
CA ALA A 23 1.45 -19.61 -13.45
C ALA A 23 2.77 -18.85 -13.22
N GLY A 24 2.67 -17.57 -12.89
CA GLY A 24 3.81 -16.81 -12.39
C GLY A 24 4.31 -17.50 -11.12
N ALA A 25 5.52 -18.05 -11.18
CA ALA A 25 6.17 -18.57 -9.99
C ALA A 25 6.40 -17.39 -9.04
N ALA A 26 5.65 -17.36 -7.93
CA ALA A 26 5.98 -16.51 -6.81
C ALA A 26 7.42 -16.87 -6.38
N THR A 27 8.38 -16.01 -6.70
CA THR A 27 9.73 -16.15 -6.17
C THR A 27 9.65 -15.90 -4.68
N ALA A 28 9.67 -16.99 -3.90
CA ALA A 28 9.77 -16.93 -2.46
C ALA A 28 11.00 -16.09 -2.11
N ALA A 29 10.77 -14.91 -1.54
CA ALA A 29 11.82 -14.15 -0.88
C ALA A 29 12.44 -15.08 0.18
N GLY A 30 13.77 -15.19 0.20
CA GLY A 30 14.46 -15.91 1.27
C GLY A 30 14.02 -15.38 2.64
N PRO A 31 14.05 -16.21 3.70
CA PRO A 31 13.53 -15.82 5.00
C PRO A 31 14.24 -14.56 5.47
N ALA A 32 13.47 -13.51 5.77
CA ALA A 32 13.97 -12.34 6.46
C ALA A 32 14.59 -12.79 7.79
N PRO A 33 15.73 -12.23 8.21
CA PRO A 33 16.28 -12.53 9.53
C PRO A 33 15.23 -12.20 10.59
N ALA A 34 15.06 -13.10 11.58
CA ALA A 34 14.13 -12.90 12.68
C ALA A 34 14.41 -11.55 13.37
N ALA A 35 13.35 -10.79 13.65
CA ALA A 35 13.48 -9.52 14.35
C ALA A 35 14.22 -9.74 15.70
N PRO A 36 15.17 -8.87 16.08
CA PRO A 36 15.82 -8.94 17.38
C PRO A 36 14.77 -8.84 18.50
N ALA A 37 15.07 -9.43 19.67
CA ALA A 37 14.18 -9.38 20.82
C ALA A 37 13.85 -7.93 21.17
N ALA A 38 12.55 -7.62 21.31
CA ALA A 38 12.10 -6.26 21.53
C ALA A 38 12.58 -5.72 22.88
N THR A 39 13.15 -4.52 22.88
CA THR A 39 13.69 -3.87 24.10
C THR A 39 12.92 -2.61 24.49
N GLY A 40 12.16 -2.03 23.56
CA GLY A 40 11.29 -0.87 23.77
C GLY A 40 9.83 -1.21 24.10
N PRO A 41 9.01 -0.16 24.35
CA PRO A 41 7.58 -0.29 24.64
C PRO A 41 6.85 -1.11 23.58
N GLN A 42 5.95 -2.00 24.01
CA GLN A 42 5.11 -2.79 23.12
C GLN A 42 3.77 -2.10 22.87
N ALA A 43 3.28 -2.22 21.65
CA ALA A 43 2.00 -1.72 21.18
C ALA A 43 1.14 -2.86 20.66
N ARG A 44 -0.16 -2.81 20.92
CA ARG A 44 -1.14 -3.65 20.24
C ARG A 44 -1.50 -2.99 18.92
N ILE A 45 -1.36 -3.73 17.82
CA ILE A 45 -1.57 -3.27 16.45
C ILE A 45 -2.32 -4.33 15.65
N PHE A 46 -2.98 -3.94 14.56
CA PHE A 46 -3.44 -4.88 13.55
C PHE A 46 -2.27 -5.38 12.68
N MET A 47 -2.29 -6.67 12.33
CA MET A 47 -1.35 -7.27 11.40
C MET A 47 -1.69 -6.84 9.97
N VAL A 48 -1.20 -5.66 9.59
CA VAL A 48 -1.61 -4.88 8.40
C VAL A 48 -3.06 -4.42 8.54
N ASN A 49 -4.01 -5.33 8.36
CA ASN A 49 -5.42 -5.07 8.62
C ASN A 49 -6.17 -6.36 9.02
N PRO A 50 -7.34 -6.26 9.66
CA PRO A 50 -8.13 -7.41 10.13
C PRO A 50 -8.53 -8.40 9.03
N VAL A 51 -8.96 -7.91 7.87
CA VAL A 51 -9.47 -8.75 6.77
C VAL A 51 -8.33 -9.60 6.21
N GLN A 52 -7.17 -9.01 5.95
CA GLN A 52 -5.97 -9.71 5.50
C GLN A 52 -5.47 -10.75 6.53
N ALA A 53 -5.41 -10.37 7.81
CA ALA A 53 -4.87 -11.25 8.85
C ALA A 53 -5.76 -12.49 9.12
N THR A 54 -7.08 -12.32 8.98
CA THR A 54 -8.07 -13.34 9.32
C THR A 54 -8.56 -14.13 8.11
N GLY A 55 -8.58 -13.51 6.93
CA GLY A 55 -9.26 -13.97 5.73
C GLY A 55 -10.78 -13.82 5.81
N ASP A 56 -11.29 -13.14 6.83
CA ASP A 56 -12.72 -13.00 7.08
C ASP A 56 -13.27 -11.76 6.36
N GLN A 57 -13.94 -12.02 5.23
CA GLN A 57 -14.60 -11.01 4.40
C GLN A 57 -15.96 -10.56 4.97
N THR A 58 -16.35 -11.06 6.16
CA THR A 58 -17.61 -10.68 6.82
C THR A 58 -17.43 -9.69 7.96
N LEU A 59 -16.18 -9.32 8.27
CA LEU A 59 -15.88 -8.29 9.25
C LEU A 59 -16.53 -6.96 8.83
N THR A 60 -17.02 -6.24 9.83
CA THR A 60 -17.61 -4.91 9.66
C THR A 60 -17.15 -4.03 10.81
N ASP A 61 -17.03 -2.72 10.57
CA ASP A 61 -16.67 -1.76 11.62
C ASP A 61 -17.52 -1.91 12.90
N ALA A 62 -18.85 -2.04 12.77
CA ALA A 62 -19.76 -2.18 13.92
C ALA A 62 -19.57 -1.09 15.02
N LYS A 63 -19.19 0.14 14.62
CA LYS A 63 -18.96 1.31 15.47
C LYS A 63 -17.87 1.07 16.52
N ASP A 64 -16.68 0.70 16.07
CA ASP A 64 -15.51 0.50 16.93
C ASP A 64 -15.68 -0.57 18.02
N ALA A 65 -16.69 -1.44 17.88
CA ALA A 65 -16.91 -2.51 18.82
C ALA A 65 -15.67 -3.44 18.86
N ALA A 66 -15.10 -3.61 20.04
CA ALA A 66 -13.88 -4.39 20.25
C ALA A 66 -14.02 -5.87 19.85
N ASP A 67 -15.24 -6.41 19.92
CA ASP A 67 -15.58 -7.79 19.57
C ASP A 67 -15.92 -7.97 18.08
N ALA A 68 -16.01 -6.89 17.30
CA ALA A 68 -16.20 -6.96 15.85
C ALA A 68 -15.00 -7.55 15.12
N VAL A 69 -13.81 -7.49 15.73
CA VAL A 69 -12.56 -7.99 15.17
C VAL A 69 -11.94 -9.04 16.10
N PRO A 70 -11.63 -10.26 15.62
CA PRO A 70 -11.10 -11.32 16.48
C PRO A 70 -9.67 -11.01 16.94
N ALA A 71 -9.28 -11.57 18.10
CA ALA A 71 -7.93 -11.44 18.65
C ALA A 71 -6.82 -11.88 17.67
N SER A 72 -7.12 -12.79 16.74
CA SER A 72 -6.21 -13.27 15.70
C SER A 72 -5.85 -12.22 14.63
N ALA A 73 -6.48 -11.05 14.62
CA ALA A 73 -6.09 -9.92 13.78
C ALA A 73 -4.99 -9.06 14.40
N TYR A 74 -4.76 -9.20 15.71
CA TYR A 74 -3.85 -8.34 16.47
C TYR A 74 -2.49 -8.99 16.69
N ALA A 75 -1.45 -8.16 16.80
CA ALA A 75 -0.14 -8.53 17.30
C ALA A 75 0.35 -7.52 18.37
N LEU A 76 1.34 -7.95 19.17
CA LEU A 76 2.18 -7.02 19.93
C LEU A 76 3.45 -6.75 19.14
N ALA A 77 3.79 -5.48 18.95
CA ALA A 77 4.99 -5.06 18.25
C ALA A 77 5.68 -3.89 18.96
N GLU A 78 7.01 -3.77 18.78
CA GLU A 78 7.80 -2.71 19.41
C GLU A 78 7.54 -1.35 18.76
N LEU A 79 7.30 -0.33 19.60
CA LEU A 79 7.30 1.08 19.22
C LEU A 79 8.75 1.57 19.11
N ARG A 80 9.26 1.64 17.89
CA ARG A 80 10.65 1.99 17.59
C ARG A 80 10.84 3.50 17.42
N ASN A 81 12.10 3.94 17.42
CA ASN A 81 12.54 5.30 17.12
C ASN A 81 11.95 6.41 18.01
N LEU A 82 11.43 6.08 19.19
CA LEU A 82 10.92 7.06 20.16
C LEU A 82 12.04 8.01 20.63
N ASP A 83 11.69 9.27 20.87
CA ASP A 83 12.63 10.32 21.28
C ASP A 83 12.87 10.39 22.81
N GLY A 84 12.20 9.54 23.58
CA GLY A 84 12.26 9.52 25.05
C GLY A 84 11.37 10.54 25.76
N SER A 85 10.54 11.31 25.04
CA SER A 85 9.60 12.30 25.60
C SER A 85 8.45 11.69 26.40
N GLY A 86 8.23 10.37 26.30
CA GLY A 86 7.07 9.69 26.90
C GLY A 86 5.79 9.74 26.05
N THR A 87 5.86 10.30 24.84
CA THR A 87 4.75 10.40 23.87
C THR A 87 5.03 9.58 22.61
N LEU A 88 4.06 9.47 21.70
CA LEU A 88 4.25 8.92 20.35
C LEU A 88 4.97 9.94 19.44
N THR A 89 6.17 10.35 19.86
CA THR A 89 7.08 11.22 19.12
C THR A 89 8.43 10.54 19.00
N GLY A 90 8.98 10.59 17.80
CA GLY A 90 10.20 9.88 17.45
C GLY A 90 10.88 10.47 16.22
N ARG A 91 11.92 9.77 15.76
CA ARG A 91 12.77 10.21 14.65
C ARG A 91 12.00 10.39 13.34
N TRP A 92 11.03 9.51 13.08
CA TRP A 92 10.30 9.43 11.80
C TRP A 92 8.84 9.84 11.88
N ALA A 93 8.25 9.83 13.08
CA ALA A 93 6.84 10.11 13.28
C ALA A 93 6.63 10.96 14.55
N SER A 94 5.70 11.92 14.47
CA SER A 94 5.18 12.63 15.64
C SER A 94 3.66 12.70 15.55
N VAL A 95 3.00 11.88 16.36
CA VAL A 95 1.55 11.81 16.44
C VAL A 95 1.04 12.85 17.42
N LYS A 96 0.05 13.64 16.99
CA LYS A 96 -0.73 14.48 17.90
C LYS A 96 -2.21 14.18 17.72
N SER A 97 -2.86 13.83 18.82
CA SER A 97 -4.32 13.80 18.93
C SER A 97 -4.84 15.22 18.75
N GLU A 98 -5.77 15.44 17.82
CA GLU A 98 -6.48 16.73 17.74
C GLU A 98 -7.83 16.67 18.46
N THR A 99 -8.45 15.48 18.54
CA THR A 99 -9.59 15.20 19.41
C THR A 99 -9.31 13.93 20.24
N GLY A 100 -9.91 13.85 21.44
CA GLY A 100 -9.68 12.75 22.37
C GLY A 100 -8.34 12.81 23.14
N PRO A 101 -8.10 11.86 24.06
CA PRO A 101 -6.87 11.80 24.85
C PRO A 101 -5.71 11.26 24.01
N ALA A 102 -4.52 11.85 24.17
CA ALA A 102 -3.30 11.32 23.56
C ALA A 102 -2.94 9.94 24.11
N ALA A 103 -2.41 9.06 23.25
CA ALA A 103 -1.90 7.75 23.62
C ALA A 103 -0.76 7.84 24.64
N LYS A 104 -0.80 6.97 25.65
CA LYS A 104 0.26 6.82 26.65
C LYS A 104 1.10 5.59 26.31
N LEU A 105 2.43 5.74 26.24
CA LEU A 105 3.33 4.63 25.92
C LEU A 105 3.16 3.42 26.85
N ALA A 106 2.92 3.64 28.15
CA ALA A 106 2.71 2.57 29.13
C ALA A 106 1.42 1.75 28.91
N ALA A 107 0.46 2.29 28.15
CA ALA A 107 -0.81 1.65 27.84
C ALA A 107 -0.92 1.22 26.36
N ALA A 108 0.13 1.42 25.56
CA ALA A 108 0.12 1.15 24.13
C ALA A 108 -0.24 -0.32 23.80
N GLY A 109 0.19 -1.26 24.65
CA GLY A 109 -0.14 -2.68 24.51
C GLY A 109 -1.57 -3.08 24.89
N SER A 110 -2.34 -2.18 25.53
CA SER A 110 -3.71 -2.46 25.98
C SER A 110 -4.79 -1.83 25.11
N TYR A 111 -4.47 -0.78 24.34
CA TYR A 111 -5.44 -0.14 23.46
C TYR A 111 -5.94 -1.13 22.40
N ASN A 112 -7.22 -1.02 22.08
CA ASN A 112 -7.87 -1.76 21.02
C ASN A 112 -8.75 -0.81 20.19
N ARG A 113 -9.42 -1.31 19.15
CA ARG A 113 -10.21 -0.46 18.26
C ARG A 113 -11.27 0.42 18.93
N SER A 114 -11.80 0.02 20.09
CA SER A 114 -12.72 0.86 20.85
C SER A 114 -12.08 2.10 21.51
N ASP A 115 -10.75 2.24 21.41
CA ASP A 115 -9.96 3.30 22.01
C ASP A 115 -9.36 4.18 20.89
N ASP A 116 -9.66 5.49 20.87
CA ASP A 116 -9.04 6.47 19.95
C ASP A 116 -7.49 6.47 19.96
N GLN A 117 -6.87 5.91 21.00
CA GLN A 117 -5.41 5.77 21.11
C GLN A 117 -4.87 4.61 20.28
N PHE A 118 -5.70 3.65 19.89
CA PHE A 118 -5.30 2.53 19.04
C PHE A 118 -4.90 3.02 17.63
N GLU A 119 -5.70 3.87 17.00
CA GLU A 119 -5.37 4.55 15.74
C GLU A 119 -4.05 5.34 15.84
N GLN A 120 -3.84 6.06 16.95
CA GLN A 120 -2.59 6.80 17.19
C GLN A 120 -1.37 5.88 17.22
N VAL A 121 -1.51 4.72 17.87
CA VAL A 121 -0.46 3.69 17.97
C VAL A 121 -0.21 3.03 16.61
N MET A 122 -1.27 2.69 15.87
CA MET A 122 -1.20 2.18 14.50
C MET A 122 -0.44 3.14 13.58
N ALA A 123 -0.83 4.41 13.56
CA ALA A 123 -0.21 5.41 12.70
C ALA A 123 1.28 5.63 13.04
N TYR A 124 1.63 5.68 14.33
CA TYR A 124 3.04 5.76 14.74
C TYR A 124 3.84 4.54 14.25
N PHE A 125 3.31 3.34 14.46
CA PHE A 125 3.99 2.10 14.08
C PHE A 125 4.21 2.01 12.56
N TRP A 126 3.16 2.21 11.76
CA TRP A 126 3.21 2.01 10.31
C TRP A 126 3.99 3.08 9.55
N VAL A 127 4.02 4.34 10.04
CA VAL A 127 4.93 5.36 9.48
C VAL A 127 6.39 5.00 9.74
N ASN A 128 6.72 4.44 10.91
CA ASN A 128 8.06 3.94 11.18
C ASN A 128 8.40 2.73 10.31
N GLU A 129 7.49 1.77 10.15
CA GLU A 129 7.70 0.59 9.29
C GLU A 129 7.96 1.01 7.83
N ALA A 130 7.19 1.96 7.30
CA ALA A 130 7.40 2.48 5.95
C ALA A 130 8.74 3.22 5.79
N GLN A 131 9.13 4.06 6.75
CA GLN A 131 10.42 4.76 6.69
C GLN A 131 11.60 3.78 6.80
N GLU A 132 11.49 2.77 7.67
CA GLU A 132 12.52 1.74 7.84
C GLU A 132 12.60 0.82 6.61
N TYR A 133 11.49 0.56 5.93
CA TYR A 133 11.48 -0.13 4.63
C TYR A 133 12.34 0.60 3.60
N LEU A 134 12.11 1.91 3.44
CA LEU A 134 12.91 2.76 2.54
C LEU A 134 14.40 2.76 2.94
N GLN A 135 14.71 2.78 4.24
CA GLN A 135 16.10 2.68 4.71
C GLN A 135 16.72 1.31 4.43
N GLY A 136 15.97 0.22 4.56
CA GLY A 136 16.40 -1.13 4.20
C GLY A 136 16.71 -1.27 2.71
N LEU A 137 16.07 -0.46 1.87
CA LEU A 137 16.38 -0.31 0.45
C LEU A 137 17.62 0.55 0.19
N GLY A 138 18.19 1.22 1.20
CA GLY A 138 19.40 2.05 1.10
C GLY A 138 19.15 3.54 0.91
N PHE A 139 17.91 4.03 0.99
CA PHE A 139 17.62 5.47 0.97
C PHE A 139 18.03 6.11 2.30
N GLY A 140 18.86 7.15 2.25
CA GLY A 140 19.50 7.76 3.43
C GLY A 140 20.88 7.16 3.77
N SER A 141 21.35 6.20 2.98
CA SER A 141 22.71 5.66 3.05
C SER A 141 23.36 5.63 1.66
N ASP A 142 23.08 4.60 0.86
CA ASP A 142 23.62 4.42 -0.50
C ASP A 142 22.95 5.33 -1.53
N LEU A 143 21.69 5.69 -1.28
CA LEU A 143 20.82 6.51 -2.13
C LEU A 143 20.38 7.78 -1.37
N PRO A 144 19.98 8.86 -2.07
CA PRO A 144 19.45 10.06 -1.41
C PRO A 144 18.30 9.72 -0.45
N GLY A 145 18.13 10.46 0.64
CA GLY A 145 17.05 10.19 1.61
C GLY A 145 15.66 10.37 0.99
N ALA A 146 14.82 9.33 1.05
CA ALA A 146 13.41 9.38 0.66
C ALA A 146 12.55 9.60 1.90
N ASN A 147 11.99 10.81 2.02
CA ASN A 147 11.23 11.29 3.18
C ASN A 147 11.97 11.29 4.54
N ASP A 148 13.31 11.32 4.52
CA ASP A 148 14.24 11.21 5.67
C ASP A 148 14.13 12.36 6.69
N ARG A 149 12.93 12.51 7.27
CA ARG A 149 12.52 13.55 8.23
C ARG A 149 11.27 13.08 9.00
N PRO A 150 11.01 13.62 10.20
CA PRO A 150 9.80 13.28 10.94
C PRO A 150 8.53 13.74 10.21
N GLN A 151 7.54 12.85 10.11
CA GLN A 151 6.20 13.18 9.65
C GLN A 151 5.31 13.57 10.83
N ALA A 152 4.67 14.73 10.70
CA ALA A 152 3.60 15.11 11.61
C ALA A 152 2.34 14.32 11.24
N ILE A 153 1.75 13.65 12.23
CA ILE A 153 0.53 12.86 12.05
C ILE A 153 -0.55 13.46 12.93
N ARG A 154 -1.76 13.57 12.38
CA ARG A 154 -2.95 14.06 13.07
C ARG A 154 -4.06 13.04 12.93
N ILE A 155 -4.56 12.63 14.08
CA ILE A 155 -5.59 11.60 14.23
C ILE A 155 -6.87 12.26 14.77
N ASN A 156 -8.02 11.67 14.43
CA ASN A 156 -9.35 12.02 14.93
C ASN A 156 -9.87 13.40 14.49
N GLN A 157 -9.77 13.74 13.20
CA GLN A 157 -10.13 15.10 12.73
C GLN A 157 -11.62 15.36 12.55
N TRP A 158 -12.40 14.36 12.15
CA TRP A 158 -13.83 14.46 11.90
C TRP A 158 -14.38 13.07 11.58
N GLY A 159 -15.68 12.82 11.77
CA GLY A 159 -16.35 11.58 11.38
C GLY A 159 -16.54 11.43 9.86
N ALA A 160 -15.64 11.99 9.06
CA ALA A 160 -15.59 11.81 7.61
C ALA A 160 -14.64 10.65 7.29
N ASP A 161 -15.01 9.86 6.29
CA ASP A 161 -14.25 8.75 5.71
C ASP A 161 -13.32 9.36 4.65
N ASN A 162 -12.14 9.84 5.10
CA ASN A 162 -11.17 10.51 4.25
C ASN A 162 -9.85 10.76 4.98
N SER A 163 -8.77 10.24 4.39
CA SER A 163 -7.38 10.51 4.77
C SER A 163 -6.68 11.35 3.70
N PHE A 164 -5.65 12.09 4.11
CA PHE A 164 -4.82 12.85 3.17
C PHE A 164 -3.49 13.31 3.79
N PHE A 165 -2.45 13.37 2.97
CA PHE A 165 -1.30 14.23 3.16
C PHE A 165 -1.59 15.65 2.67
N THR A 166 -1.12 16.66 3.41
CA THR A 166 -1.13 18.05 2.96
C THR A 166 0.26 18.67 2.95
N ASP A 167 0.67 19.19 1.78
CA ASP A 167 1.92 19.90 1.58
C ASP A 167 2.01 21.22 2.38
N LYS A 168 0.88 21.93 2.54
CA LYS A 168 0.79 23.23 3.25
C LYS A 168 1.23 23.16 4.70
N LYS A 169 0.92 22.06 5.38
CA LYS A 169 1.29 21.83 6.79
C LYS A 169 2.31 20.70 6.96
N ASN A 170 2.64 20.01 5.86
CA ASN A 170 3.53 18.85 5.83
C ASN A 170 3.14 17.81 6.90
N GLU A 171 1.88 17.38 6.84
CA GLU A 171 1.32 16.45 7.81
C GLU A 171 0.36 15.47 7.12
N ILE A 172 0.25 14.30 7.74
CA ILE A 172 -0.69 13.26 7.38
C ILE A 172 -1.91 13.37 8.31
N ARG A 173 -3.11 13.26 7.76
CA ARG A 173 -4.38 13.36 8.48
C ARG A 173 -5.23 12.13 8.19
N PHE A 174 -5.80 11.56 9.24
CA PHE A 174 -6.69 10.40 9.16
C PHE A 174 -8.11 10.74 9.63
N GLY A 175 -9.09 10.20 8.89
CA GLY A 175 -10.52 10.28 9.14
C GLY A 175 -11.02 9.26 10.17
N LYS A 176 -12.35 9.25 10.36
CA LYS A 176 -13.09 8.33 11.26
C LYS A 176 -14.43 7.88 10.65
N GLY A 177 -14.49 7.73 9.33
CA GLY A 177 -15.75 7.48 8.65
C GLY A 177 -15.86 6.04 8.20
N GLY A 178 -16.90 5.33 8.66
CA GLY A 178 -17.00 3.91 8.37
C GLY A 178 -16.04 3.14 9.27
N VAL A 179 -15.00 2.56 8.68
CA VAL A 179 -13.83 2.09 9.43
C VAL A 179 -12.95 3.31 9.71
N ASP A 180 -12.40 3.43 10.92
CA ASP A 180 -11.43 4.49 11.18
C ASP A 180 -10.17 4.27 10.32
N ASP A 181 -9.84 5.21 9.44
CA ASP A 181 -8.82 5.05 8.39
C ASP A 181 -7.44 4.63 8.94
N ALA A 182 -7.11 5.05 10.17
CA ALA A 182 -5.89 4.68 10.88
C ALA A 182 -5.92 3.28 11.53
N GLU A 183 -6.96 2.48 11.25
CA GLU A 183 -7.03 1.04 11.54
C GLU A 183 -6.54 0.17 10.38
N ASP A 184 -6.39 0.70 9.17
CA ASP A 184 -5.80 -0.01 8.04
C ASP A 184 -4.37 0.50 7.77
N ALA A 185 -3.39 -0.38 7.94
CA ALA A 185 -2.00 -0.06 7.66
C ALA A 185 -1.77 0.43 6.23
N GLU A 186 -2.55 -0.09 5.28
CA GLU A 186 -2.36 0.25 3.86
C GLU A 186 -2.84 1.67 3.58
N VAL A 187 -3.89 2.14 4.26
CA VAL A 187 -4.30 3.55 4.21
C VAL A 187 -3.22 4.43 4.85
N ILE A 188 -2.67 4.04 6.01
CA ILE A 188 -1.58 4.79 6.67
C ILE A 188 -0.36 4.95 5.76
N VAL A 189 0.06 3.87 5.13
CA VAL A 189 1.25 3.87 4.29
C VAL A 189 0.99 4.54 2.94
N HIS A 190 -0.23 4.47 2.39
CA HIS A 190 -0.62 5.21 1.20
C HIS A 190 -0.38 6.71 1.40
N GLU A 191 -0.86 7.28 2.51
CA GLU A 191 -0.64 8.69 2.83
C GLU A 191 0.82 9.05 3.08
N TYR A 192 1.55 8.13 3.69
CA TYR A 192 3.00 8.27 3.81
C TYR A 192 3.69 8.29 2.43
N GLY A 193 3.16 7.55 1.44
CA GLY A 193 3.59 7.60 0.04
C GLY A 193 3.49 9.00 -0.58
N HIS A 194 2.40 9.73 -0.31
CA HIS A 194 2.32 11.14 -0.70
C HIS A 194 3.38 12.02 -0.01
N ALA A 195 3.66 11.78 1.27
CA ALA A 195 4.72 12.50 1.98
C ALA A 195 6.11 12.23 1.38
N VAL A 196 6.36 11.00 0.93
CA VAL A 196 7.58 10.63 0.17
C VAL A 196 7.66 11.40 -1.14
N HIS A 197 6.60 11.40 -1.94
CA HIS A 197 6.56 12.17 -3.19
C HIS A 197 6.83 13.65 -2.96
N ASN A 198 6.15 14.28 -2.01
CA ASN A 198 6.36 15.70 -1.70
C ASN A 198 7.77 15.98 -1.18
N ALA A 199 8.40 15.06 -0.44
CA ALA A 199 9.78 15.22 0.01
C ALA A 199 10.79 15.16 -1.15
N GLN A 200 10.54 14.33 -2.16
CA GLN A 200 11.40 14.19 -3.33
C GLN A 200 11.14 15.29 -4.38
N VAL A 201 9.87 15.64 -4.57
CA VAL A 201 9.38 16.61 -5.55
C VAL A 201 8.35 17.52 -4.86
N PRO A 202 8.79 18.61 -4.20
CA PRO A 202 7.87 19.53 -3.53
C PRO A 202 6.76 20.04 -4.46
N GLY A 203 5.51 19.89 -4.03
CA GLY A 203 4.33 20.25 -4.80
C GLY A 203 3.95 19.25 -5.90
N PHE A 204 4.38 17.99 -5.83
CA PHE A 204 3.98 16.93 -6.77
C PHE A 204 2.45 16.80 -6.90
N GLY A 205 1.98 16.44 -8.09
CA GLY A 205 0.55 16.24 -8.37
C GLY A 205 -0.16 17.44 -9.00
N THR A 206 0.56 18.36 -9.65
CA THR A 206 -0.07 19.57 -10.26
C THR A 206 -0.81 19.30 -11.57
N SER A 207 -0.81 18.06 -12.07
CA SER A 207 -1.54 17.62 -13.26
C SER A 207 -2.32 16.33 -12.96
N PRO A 208 -3.37 15.99 -13.72
CA PRO A 208 -4.10 14.73 -13.51
C PRO A 208 -3.21 13.49 -13.55
N GLU A 209 -2.24 13.46 -14.47
CA GLU A 209 -1.29 12.34 -14.55
C GLU A 209 -0.29 12.32 -13.38
N ALA A 210 0.23 13.48 -12.96
CA ALA A 210 1.09 13.53 -11.78
C ALA A 210 0.33 13.11 -10.51
N GLY A 211 -0.93 13.53 -10.38
CA GLY A 211 -1.82 13.08 -9.30
C GLY A 211 -2.00 11.57 -9.33
N ALA A 212 -2.33 11.00 -10.50
CA ALA A 212 -2.48 9.56 -10.67
C ALA A 212 -1.18 8.77 -10.39
N ILE A 213 -0.01 9.29 -10.75
CA ILE A 213 1.29 8.71 -10.34
C ILE A 213 1.43 8.74 -8.81
N GLY A 214 0.97 9.83 -8.18
CA GLY A 214 0.91 10.00 -6.73
C GLY A 214 0.10 8.92 -6.05
N GLU A 215 -1.18 8.79 -6.41
CA GLU A 215 -2.11 7.77 -5.91
C GLU A 215 -1.57 6.35 -6.10
N ALA A 216 -1.07 6.09 -7.31
CA ALA A 216 -0.53 4.79 -7.68
C ALA A 216 0.69 4.37 -6.85
N PHE A 217 1.56 5.33 -6.52
CA PHE A 217 2.71 5.06 -5.65
C PHE A 217 2.28 4.85 -4.21
N GLY A 218 1.28 5.58 -3.72
CA GLY A 218 0.69 5.35 -2.40
C GLY A 218 0.18 3.92 -2.26
N ASP A 219 -0.66 3.48 -3.19
CA ASP A 219 -1.21 2.11 -3.21
C ASP A 219 -0.11 1.04 -3.31
N TYR A 220 0.86 1.25 -4.20
CA TYR A 220 1.98 0.34 -4.37
C TYR A 220 2.82 0.23 -3.09
N LEU A 221 3.22 1.37 -2.51
CA LEU A 221 4.03 1.38 -1.30
C LEU A 221 3.30 0.73 -0.12
N ALA A 222 1.99 0.97 -0.01
CA ALA A 222 1.14 0.40 1.03
C ALA A 222 1.19 -1.14 1.06
N VAL A 223 0.87 -1.77 -0.08
CA VAL A 223 0.90 -3.22 -0.23
C VAL A 223 2.31 -3.77 0.01
N GLU A 224 3.34 -3.12 -0.53
CA GLU A 224 4.70 -3.65 -0.44
C GLU A 224 5.29 -3.56 0.96
N VAL A 225 5.02 -2.47 1.69
CA VAL A 225 5.40 -2.34 3.10
C VAL A 225 4.61 -3.33 3.96
N GLY A 226 3.31 -3.48 3.73
CA GLY A 226 2.46 -4.45 4.42
C GLY A 226 2.98 -5.88 4.25
N ALA A 227 3.27 -6.29 3.02
CA ALA A 227 3.83 -7.60 2.69
C ALA A 227 5.24 -7.80 3.30
N HIS A 228 6.09 -6.77 3.28
CA HIS A 228 7.40 -6.83 3.92
C HIS A 228 7.30 -7.04 5.43
N ALA A 229 6.46 -6.26 6.09
CA ALA A 229 6.21 -6.37 7.53
C ALA A 229 5.65 -7.76 7.89
N ALA A 230 4.64 -8.24 7.15
CA ALA A 230 4.08 -9.56 7.37
C ALA A 230 5.16 -10.67 7.27
N GLY A 231 6.03 -10.60 6.26
CA GLY A 231 7.17 -11.51 6.14
C GLY A 231 8.20 -11.39 7.28
N ARG A 232 8.51 -10.16 7.70
CA ARG A 232 9.46 -9.86 8.79
C ARG A 232 8.97 -10.39 10.14
N TYR A 233 7.69 -10.26 10.44
CA TYR A 233 7.11 -10.67 11.72
C TYR A 233 6.46 -12.06 11.68
N GLY A 234 6.39 -12.70 10.52
CA GLY A 234 5.73 -14.00 10.35
C GLY A 234 4.21 -13.93 10.52
N TRP A 235 3.60 -12.80 10.17
CA TRP A 235 2.15 -12.60 10.25
C TRP A 235 1.42 -13.33 9.12
N ALA A 236 0.17 -13.70 9.38
CA ALA A 236 -0.66 -14.34 8.38
C ALA A 236 -1.11 -13.32 7.31
N VAL A 237 -1.02 -13.72 6.05
CA VAL A 237 -1.60 -13.02 4.90
C VAL A 237 -2.59 -14.00 4.25
N LYS A 238 -3.88 -13.72 4.36
CA LYS A 238 -4.96 -14.63 3.94
C LYS A 238 -5.87 -14.05 2.85
N THR A 239 -5.58 -12.86 2.37
CA THR A 239 -6.20 -12.26 1.19
C THR A 239 -5.22 -12.17 0.04
N GLU A 240 -5.70 -11.71 -1.11
CA GLU A 240 -4.87 -11.55 -2.29
C GLU A 240 -3.94 -10.35 -2.12
N ALA A 241 -2.64 -10.57 -2.26
CA ALA A 241 -1.62 -9.55 -2.02
C ALA A 241 -1.73 -8.30 -2.91
N ALA A 242 -2.47 -8.33 -4.02
CA ALA A 242 -2.63 -7.19 -4.90
C ALA A 242 -3.76 -6.24 -4.49
N CYS A 243 -4.54 -6.61 -3.46
CA CYS A 243 -5.60 -5.78 -2.95
C CYS A 243 -5.06 -4.69 -2.03
N VAL A 244 -5.68 -3.51 -2.08
CA VAL A 244 -5.33 -2.37 -1.25
C VAL A 244 -6.50 -2.08 -0.32
N ALA A 245 -6.21 -1.92 0.97
CA ALA A 245 -7.11 -1.44 2.02
C ALA A 245 -8.39 -2.28 2.17
N ASP A 246 -8.25 -3.60 2.20
CA ASP A 246 -9.36 -4.57 2.28
C ASP A 246 -10.30 -4.27 3.46
N TRP A 247 -9.75 -3.84 4.61
CA TRP A 247 -10.52 -3.58 5.83
C TRP A 247 -11.28 -2.26 5.74
N ASP A 248 -10.56 -1.19 5.38
CA ASP A 248 -11.16 0.13 5.17
C ASP A 248 -12.30 0.07 4.15
N SER A 249 -12.17 -0.83 3.17
CA SER A 249 -13.15 -1.03 2.10
C SER A 249 -14.42 -1.77 2.49
N THR A 250 -14.49 -2.38 3.67
CA THR A 250 -15.65 -3.19 4.08
C THR A 250 -17.00 -2.45 4.04
N PRO A 251 -17.11 -1.14 4.35
CA PRO A 251 -18.41 -0.46 4.34
C PRO A 251 -18.93 -0.12 2.94
N TYR A 252 -18.07 -0.06 1.93
CA TYR A 252 -18.40 0.53 0.63
C TYR A 252 -17.98 -0.29 -0.60
N SER A 253 -17.33 -1.45 -0.43
CA SER A 253 -16.99 -2.39 -1.52
C SER A 253 -17.75 -3.72 -1.42
N GLY A 254 -17.81 -4.46 -2.53
CA GLY A 254 -18.33 -5.85 -2.54
C GLY A 254 -17.26 -6.87 -2.16
N THR A 255 -17.65 -8.11 -1.85
CA THR A 255 -16.70 -9.19 -1.53
C THR A 255 -16.09 -9.84 -2.79
N PRO A 256 -14.78 -10.16 -2.79
CA PRO A 256 -13.78 -9.81 -1.77
C PRO A 256 -13.56 -8.29 -1.69
N HIS A 257 -13.53 -7.75 -0.48
CA HIS A 257 -13.38 -6.33 -0.21
C HIS A 257 -12.03 -5.83 -0.69
N CYS A 258 -12.06 -4.72 -1.43
CA CYS A 258 -10.88 -4.16 -2.04
C CYS A 258 -11.13 -2.73 -2.48
N LEU A 259 -10.28 -1.79 -2.07
CA LEU A 259 -10.40 -0.39 -2.48
C LEU A 259 -10.05 -0.28 -3.96
N ARG A 260 -8.86 -0.78 -4.29
CA ARG A 260 -8.26 -0.83 -5.63
C ARG A 260 -7.34 -2.04 -5.73
N ARG A 261 -7.02 -2.44 -6.96
CA ARG A 261 -6.13 -3.58 -7.24
C ARG A 261 -4.89 -3.15 -8.00
N LEU A 262 -3.73 -3.59 -7.51
CA LEU A 262 -2.44 -3.40 -8.19
C LEU A 262 -2.29 -4.28 -9.43
N ASP A 263 -3.06 -5.36 -9.55
CA ASP A 263 -2.98 -6.31 -10.65
C ASP A 263 -4.12 -6.15 -11.68
N GLY A 264 -4.72 -4.96 -11.75
CA GLY A 264 -5.75 -4.63 -12.74
C GLY A 264 -5.27 -4.72 -14.20
N THR A 265 -6.22 -4.55 -15.14
CA THR A 265 -5.95 -4.65 -16.58
C THR A 265 -5.94 -3.31 -17.31
N LYS A 266 -6.15 -2.20 -16.60
CA LYS A 266 -6.23 -0.87 -17.22
C LYS A 266 -4.96 -0.54 -18.01
N VAL A 267 -5.16 0.15 -19.13
CA VAL A 267 -4.11 0.72 -19.98
C VAL A 267 -4.35 2.22 -20.15
N TYR A 268 -3.37 2.93 -20.72
CA TYR A 268 -3.40 4.39 -20.87
C TYR A 268 -4.66 4.95 -21.58
N ALA A 269 -5.30 4.17 -22.44
CA ALA A 269 -6.53 4.56 -23.13
C ALA A 269 -7.77 4.55 -22.22
N ASP A 270 -7.72 3.87 -21.07
CA ASP A 270 -8.84 3.72 -20.14
C ASP A 270 -8.98 4.91 -19.16
N ARG A 271 -8.11 5.92 -19.27
CA ARG A 271 -8.12 7.08 -18.38
C ARG A 271 -9.43 7.85 -18.46
N VAL A 272 -9.89 8.28 -17.29
CA VAL A 272 -11.13 9.04 -17.11
C VAL A 272 -10.90 10.43 -16.52
N GLY A 273 -9.65 10.79 -16.22
CA GLY A 273 -9.30 12.09 -15.62
C GLY A 273 -9.56 12.16 -14.12
N GLU A 274 -9.64 11.00 -13.46
CA GLU A 274 -9.77 10.86 -12.01
C GLU A 274 -8.52 10.14 -11.49
N VAL A 275 -7.84 10.71 -10.50
CA VAL A 275 -6.47 10.33 -10.16
C VAL A 275 -6.38 8.91 -9.59
N HIS A 276 -7.35 8.47 -8.80
CA HIS A 276 -7.32 7.12 -8.23
C HIS A 276 -7.60 6.07 -9.32
N ALA A 277 -8.60 6.31 -10.17
CA ALA A 277 -8.97 5.42 -11.27
C ALA A 277 -7.89 5.35 -12.36
N ASP A 278 -7.24 6.47 -12.68
CA ASP A 278 -6.14 6.54 -13.64
C ASP A 278 -4.84 5.98 -13.03
N GLY A 279 -4.68 6.09 -11.71
CA GLY A 279 -3.53 5.58 -10.95
C GLY A 279 -3.37 4.06 -11.05
N GLU A 280 -4.47 3.31 -11.13
CA GLU A 280 -4.45 1.85 -11.35
C GLU A 280 -3.69 1.41 -12.62
N ILE A 281 -3.53 2.29 -13.62
CA ILE A 281 -2.69 2.02 -14.79
C ILE A 281 -1.22 2.02 -14.38
N TRP A 282 -0.82 3.03 -13.61
CA TRP A 282 0.57 3.21 -13.18
C TRP A 282 0.97 2.18 -12.12
N SER A 283 0.12 1.95 -11.11
CA SER A 283 0.39 1.02 -10.02
C SER A 283 0.55 -0.41 -10.54
N ARG A 284 -0.21 -0.78 -11.58
CA ARG A 284 -0.03 -2.04 -12.29
C ARG A 284 1.32 -2.17 -13.00
N ALA A 285 1.85 -1.10 -13.58
CA ALA A 285 3.21 -1.14 -14.12
C ALA A 285 4.23 -1.37 -13.01
N LEU A 286 4.08 -0.70 -11.85
CA LEU A 286 4.97 -0.89 -10.70
C LEU A 286 4.94 -2.34 -10.19
N TRP A 287 3.74 -2.92 -10.09
CA TRP A 287 3.54 -4.33 -9.74
C TRP A 287 4.25 -5.29 -10.72
N ASP A 288 4.07 -5.08 -12.03
CA ASP A 288 4.73 -5.89 -13.08
C ASP A 288 6.27 -5.73 -13.03
N ILE A 289 6.79 -4.53 -12.76
CA ILE A 289 8.24 -4.26 -12.57
C ILE A 289 8.77 -5.08 -11.41
N ARG A 290 8.07 -5.06 -10.28
CA ARG A 290 8.46 -5.79 -9.08
C ARG A 290 8.44 -7.30 -9.28
N GLY A 291 7.42 -7.81 -9.96
CA GLY A 291 7.35 -9.23 -10.34
C GLY A 291 8.54 -9.67 -11.22
N ALA A 292 9.00 -8.80 -12.13
CA ALA A 292 10.10 -9.12 -13.02
C ALA A 292 11.50 -9.00 -12.38
N LEU A 293 11.69 -8.05 -11.46
CA LEU A 293 13.01 -7.72 -10.91
C LEU A 293 13.23 -8.14 -9.46
N GLY A 294 12.16 -8.53 -8.77
CA GLY A 294 12.14 -8.76 -7.33
C GLY A 294 12.13 -7.46 -6.52
N ALA A 295 11.64 -7.57 -5.27
CA ALA A 295 11.38 -6.45 -4.37
C ALA A 295 12.52 -5.42 -4.30
N ARG A 296 13.71 -5.86 -3.84
CA ARG A 296 14.82 -4.94 -3.58
C ARG A 296 15.29 -4.17 -4.81
N THR A 297 15.33 -4.83 -5.97
CA THR A 297 15.81 -4.18 -7.21
C THR A 297 14.76 -3.20 -7.72
N ALA A 298 13.51 -3.65 -7.83
CA ALA A 298 12.40 -2.83 -8.31
C ALA A 298 12.17 -1.60 -7.44
N ASP A 299 12.08 -1.76 -6.13
CA ASP A 299 11.72 -0.64 -5.25
C ASP A 299 12.82 0.41 -5.17
N ARG A 300 14.09 -0.02 -5.25
CA ARG A 300 15.22 0.90 -5.43
C ARG A 300 15.12 1.67 -6.75
N ILE A 301 14.67 1.07 -7.84
CA ILE A 301 14.48 1.77 -9.12
C ILE A 301 13.30 2.74 -9.01
N ILE A 302 12.15 2.26 -8.55
CA ILE A 302 10.88 3.00 -8.53
C ILE A 302 11.03 4.25 -7.67
N VAL A 303 11.46 4.10 -6.41
CA VAL A 303 11.61 5.23 -5.49
C VAL A 303 12.73 6.18 -5.93
N ASN A 304 13.83 5.67 -6.51
CA ASN A 304 14.92 6.54 -6.97
C ASN A 304 14.57 7.31 -8.25
N ALA A 305 13.69 6.76 -9.10
CA ALA A 305 13.25 7.42 -10.33
C ALA A 305 12.51 8.73 -10.02
N GLN A 306 11.74 8.74 -8.92
CA GLN A 306 10.91 9.87 -8.48
C GLN A 306 11.72 11.15 -8.24
N PHE A 307 12.99 11.07 -7.83
CA PHE A 307 13.88 12.23 -7.70
C PHE A 307 14.13 12.98 -9.02
N GLY A 308 13.86 12.35 -10.17
CA GLY A 308 13.96 12.98 -11.48
C GLY A 308 12.61 13.44 -12.05
N PHE A 309 11.53 13.37 -11.28
CA PHE A 309 10.23 13.88 -11.71
C PHE A 309 10.12 15.39 -11.45
N ALA A 310 9.08 15.99 -12.00
CA ALA A 310 8.67 17.37 -11.81
C ALA A 310 7.23 17.41 -11.28
N PRO A 311 6.77 18.52 -10.68
CA PRO A 311 5.45 18.61 -10.06
C PRO A 311 4.27 18.16 -10.94
N GLY A 312 4.35 18.39 -12.25
CA GLY A 312 3.34 18.02 -13.24
C GLY A 312 3.75 16.92 -14.20
N THR A 313 4.70 16.06 -13.82
CA THR A 313 5.23 14.97 -14.66
C THR A 313 4.12 14.14 -15.30
N SER A 314 4.25 13.89 -16.60
CA SER A 314 3.37 12.99 -17.37
C SER A 314 3.73 11.52 -17.14
N PHE A 315 2.81 10.60 -17.47
CA PHE A 315 3.07 9.16 -17.48
C PHE A 315 4.22 8.81 -18.43
N GLU A 316 4.29 9.45 -19.60
CA GLU A 316 5.39 9.25 -20.56
C GLU A 316 6.74 9.63 -19.94
N ASP A 317 6.84 10.83 -19.37
CA ASP A 317 8.09 11.32 -18.79
C ASP A 317 8.52 10.49 -17.58
N ALA A 318 7.57 10.13 -16.70
CA ALA A 318 7.83 9.26 -15.56
C ALA A 318 8.35 7.89 -16.01
N ALA A 319 7.73 7.29 -17.05
CA ALA A 319 8.13 5.98 -17.53
C ALA A 319 9.53 6.03 -18.16
N ARG A 320 9.84 7.05 -18.97
CA ARG A 320 11.18 7.27 -19.53
C ARG A 320 12.23 7.45 -18.45
N GLN A 321 11.94 8.25 -17.43
CA GLN A 321 12.84 8.49 -16.30
C GLN A 321 13.05 7.20 -15.48
N THR A 322 12.02 6.39 -15.29
CA THR A 322 12.11 5.11 -14.57
C THR A 322 12.97 4.10 -15.34
N VAL A 323 12.78 3.97 -16.66
CA VAL A 323 13.64 3.15 -17.54
C VAL A 323 15.10 3.62 -17.49
N THR A 324 15.32 4.93 -17.56
CA THR A 324 16.67 5.52 -17.48
C THR A 324 17.32 5.26 -16.13
N THR A 325 16.55 5.32 -15.04
CA THR A 325 17.02 5.01 -13.70
C THR A 325 17.40 3.54 -13.56
N ALA A 326 16.57 2.62 -14.08
CA ALA A 326 16.88 1.21 -14.14
C ALA A 326 18.18 0.92 -14.91
N GLN A 327 18.35 1.54 -16.08
CA GLN A 327 19.56 1.41 -16.89
C GLN A 327 20.82 1.86 -16.13
N ARG A 328 20.74 2.99 -15.41
CA ARG A 328 21.88 3.52 -14.64
C ARG A 328 22.23 2.64 -13.44
N MET A 329 21.24 2.10 -12.74
CA MET A 329 21.44 1.37 -11.49
C MET A 329 21.80 -0.10 -11.70
N TYR A 330 21.16 -0.75 -12.69
CA TYR A 330 21.20 -2.21 -12.84
C TYR A 330 21.38 -2.68 -14.30
N GLY A 331 21.63 -1.76 -15.22
CA GLY A 331 21.95 -2.08 -16.62
C GLY A 331 20.73 -2.44 -17.47
N THR A 332 21.02 -2.94 -18.68
CA THR A 332 20.04 -3.08 -19.77
C THR A 332 18.92 -4.07 -19.46
N SER A 333 19.23 -5.20 -18.82
CA SER A 333 18.20 -6.19 -18.47
C SER A 333 17.13 -5.61 -17.54
N ALA A 334 17.52 -4.77 -16.57
CA ALA A 334 16.57 -4.12 -15.68
C ALA A 334 15.76 -3.04 -16.41
N ALA A 335 16.42 -2.25 -17.26
CA ALA A 335 15.75 -1.25 -18.09
C ALA A 335 14.71 -1.88 -19.04
N ASP A 336 15.01 -3.05 -19.61
CA ASP A 336 14.11 -3.77 -20.50
C ASP A 336 12.89 -4.31 -19.78
N ALA A 337 13.05 -4.83 -18.55
CA ALA A 337 11.92 -5.25 -17.71
C ALA A 337 10.99 -4.06 -17.39
N VAL A 338 11.56 -2.92 -17.00
CA VAL A 338 10.80 -1.68 -16.74
C VAL A 338 10.09 -1.19 -18.01
N ARG A 339 10.77 -1.18 -19.15
CA ARG A 339 10.18 -0.79 -20.43
C ARG A 339 9.01 -1.71 -20.81
N THR A 340 9.16 -3.01 -20.54
CA THR A 340 8.13 -4.02 -20.84
C THR A 340 6.87 -3.79 -20.01
N ALA A 341 7.00 -3.51 -18.72
CA ALA A 341 5.87 -3.22 -17.85
C ALA A 341 5.08 -1.97 -18.31
N PHE A 342 5.76 -0.87 -18.62
CA PHE A 342 5.10 0.33 -19.13
C PHE A 342 4.49 0.15 -20.53
N ARG A 343 5.14 -0.63 -21.42
CA ARG A 343 4.53 -1.00 -22.72
C ARG A 343 3.27 -1.82 -22.56
N ALA A 344 3.23 -2.74 -21.59
CA ALA A 344 2.03 -3.52 -21.30
C ALA A 344 0.84 -2.65 -20.88
N ARG A 345 1.12 -1.48 -20.27
CA ARG A 345 0.12 -0.45 -19.95
C ARG A 345 -0.15 0.55 -21.08
N GLN A 346 0.49 0.37 -22.24
CA GLN A 346 0.40 1.26 -23.40
C GLN A 346 0.76 2.72 -23.05
N ILE A 347 1.70 2.93 -22.13
CA ILE A 347 2.19 4.27 -21.82
C ILE A 347 2.83 4.87 -23.09
N PRO A 348 2.45 6.08 -23.51
CA PRO A 348 2.98 6.69 -24.72
C PRO A 348 4.50 6.81 -24.69
N GLY A 349 5.12 6.63 -25.86
CA GLY A 349 6.54 6.91 -26.05
C GLY A 349 7.54 5.84 -25.55
N ILE A 350 7.07 4.76 -24.94
CA ILE A 350 7.91 3.68 -24.38
C ILE A 350 8.11 2.53 -25.36
#